data_AF-A0A1H3TJH4-F1
#
_entry.id   AF-A0A1H3TJH4-F1
#
_cell.length_a   1.000
_cell.length_b   1.000
_cell.length_c   1.000
_cell.angle_alpha   90.00
_cell.angle_beta   90.00
_cell.angle_gamma   90.00
#
_symmetry.space_group_name_H-M   'P 1'
#
loop_
_entity.id
_entity.type
_entity.pdbx_description
1 polymer ?
#
loop_
_entity_poly.entity_id
_entity_poly.type
_entity_poly.pdbx_seq_one_letter_code
_entity_poly.pdbx_strand_id
1 'polypeptide(L)'
;MAENPNDDLSALQPGQVESKDNGERFGRSAGGCLVQLRRRVSEPGFVVTVDAEPRPGVPTELITHEWAAANAAFDRYMHEY
;
A
#
# COMPACT_ATOMS: atom_id res chain seq x y z
N MET A 1 17.35 -1.68 -22.53
CA MET A 1 16.70 -0.56 -21.83
C MET A 1 16.04 -1.19 -20.62
N ALA A 2 16.50 -0.89 -19.41
CA ALA A 2 15.92 -1.45 -18.20
C ALA A 2 14.63 -0.67 -17.93
N GLU A 3 13.48 -1.30 -18.16
CA GLU A 3 12.19 -0.74 -17.75
C GLU A 3 12.23 -0.61 -16.22
N ASN A 4 12.24 0.63 -15.74
CA ASN A 4 12.12 0.90 -14.31
C ASN A 4 10.75 0.39 -13.86
N PRO A 5 10.63 -0.58 -12.93
CA PRO A 5 9.35 -1.13 -12.44
C PRO A 5 8.62 -0.17 -11.48
N ASN A 6 8.81 1.14 -11.68
CA ASN A 6 8.27 2.23 -10.86
C ASN A 6 7.37 3.18 -11.67
N ASP A 7 7.27 3.01 -12.99
CA ASP A 7 6.41 3.83 -13.86
C ASP A 7 4.93 3.38 -13.87
N ASP A 8 4.63 2.13 -13.48
CA ASP A 8 3.30 1.54 -13.68
C ASP A 8 2.30 1.74 -12.52
N LEU A 9 2.73 2.31 -11.38
CA LEU A 9 1.82 2.52 -10.24
C LEU A 9 0.70 3.53 -10.55
N SER A 10 0.95 4.44 -11.48
CA SER A 10 -0.06 5.37 -12.01
C SER A 10 -1.06 4.70 -12.95
N ALA A 11 -0.72 3.54 -13.51
CA ALA A 11 -1.58 2.76 -14.41
C ALA A 11 -2.50 1.78 -13.67
N LEU A 12 -2.32 1.59 -12.36
CA LEU A 12 -3.20 0.77 -11.53
C LEU A 12 -4.64 1.29 -11.60
N GLN A 13 -5.53 0.45 -12.08
CA GLN A 13 -6.97 0.73 -12.10
C GLN A 13 -7.56 0.62 -10.69
N PRO A 14 -8.62 1.38 -10.35
CA PRO A 14 -9.31 1.23 -9.08
C PRO A 14 -9.71 -0.22 -8.79
N GLY A 15 -9.37 -0.72 -7.61
CA GLY A 15 -9.53 -2.12 -7.20
C GLY A 15 -8.42 -3.06 -7.64
N GLN A 16 -7.46 -2.61 -8.47
CA GLN A 16 -6.33 -3.43 -8.89
C GLN A 16 -5.25 -3.46 -7.80
N VAL A 17 -4.66 -4.64 -7.63
CA VAL A 17 -3.53 -4.86 -6.73
C VAL A 17 -2.42 -5.56 -7.48
N GLU A 18 -1.21 -5.03 -7.35
CA GLU A 18 0.01 -5.65 -7.80
C GLU A 18 0.87 -6.05 -6.60
N SER A 19 1.50 -7.22 -6.72
CA SER A 19 2.39 -7.76 -5.70
C SER A 19 3.77 -7.97 -6.33
N LYS A 20 4.81 -7.44 -5.70
CA LYS A 20 6.20 -7.59 -6.13
C LYS A 20 6.82 -8.83 -5.49
N ASP A 21 7.84 -9.38 -6.14
CA ASP A 21 8.56 -10.57 -5.68
C ASP A 21 9.27 -10.39 -4.33
N ASN A 22 9.51 -9.15 -3.91
CA ASN A 22 10.10 -8.84 -2.61
C ASN A 22 9.06 -8.81 -1.46
N GLY A 23 7.78 -9.08 -1.75
CA GLY A 23 6.69 -9.06 -0.78
C GLY A 23 6.05 -7.68 -0.59
N GLU A 24 6.45 -6.65 -1.35
CA GLU A 24 5.72 -5.38 -1.43
C GLU A 24 4.43 -5.54 -2.23
N ARG A 25 3.40 -4.80 -1.84
CA ARG A 25 2.12 -4.75 -2.54
C ARG A 25 1.73 -3.31 -2.81
N PHE A 26 1.22 -3.05 -3.99
CA PHE A 26 0.67 -1.76 -4.40
C PHE A 26 -0.75 -2.00 -4.86
N GLY A 27 -1.66 -1.12 -4.49
CA GLY A 27 -3.04 -1.21 -4.95
C GLY A 27 -3.61 0.17 -5.17
N ARG A 28 -4.58 0.26 -6.06
CA ARG A 28 -5.41 1.47 -6.19
C ARG A 28 -6.73 1.21 -5.51
N SER A 29 -7.04 1.99 -4.48
CA SER A 29 -8.30 1.87 -3.75
C SER A 29 -9.50 2.24 -4.64
N ALA A 30 -10.71 1.95 -4.18
CA ALA A 30 -11.95 2.18 -4.95
C ALA A 30 -12.19 3.66 -5.27
N GLY A 31 -11.84 4.57 -4.37
CA GLY A 31 -11.86 6.02 -4.58
C GLY A 31 -10.60 6.56 -5.27
N GLY A 32 -9.69 5.69 -5.71
CA GLY A 32 -8.57 6.06 -6.55
C GLY A 32 -7.35 6.59 -5.79
N CYS A 33 -7.16 6.24 -4.53
CA CYS A 33 -5.91 6.50 -3.79
C CYS A 33 -4.91 5.35 -3.98
N LEU A 34 -3.61 5.65 -3.94
CA LEU A 34 -2.58 4.61 -3.97
C LEU A 34 -2.37 4.06 -2.56
N VAL A 35 -2.51 2.74 -2.39
CA VAL A 35 -2.20 2.02 -1.16
C VAL A 35 -0.93 1.21 -1.39
N GLN A 36 0.01 1.30 -0.46
CA GLN A 36 1.25 0.53 -0.50
C GLN A 36 1.42 -0.24 0.80
N LEU A 37 1.81 -1.50 0.71
CA LEU A 37 2.29 -2.31 1.81
C LEU A 37 3.73 -2.73 1.51
N ARG A 38 4.62 -2.56 2.47
CA ARG A 38 6.02 -2.98 2.35
C ARG A 38 6.58 -3.46 3.67
N ARG A 39 7.59 -4.32 3.59
CA ARG A 39 8.40 -4.70 4.75
C ARG A 39 9.35 -3.56 5.09
N ARG A 40 9.52 -3.29 6.39
CA ARG A 40 10.48 -2.30 6.88
C ARG A 40 11.90 -2.87 6.72
N VAL A 41 12.81 -2.07 6.18
CA VAL A 41 14.20 -2.50 5.90
C VAL A 41 15.09 -2.32 7.13
N SER A 42 14.99 -1.17 7.79
CA SER A 42 15.84 -0.83 8.95
C SER A 42 15.32 -1.37 10.28
N GLU A 43 14.06 -1.76 10.34
CA GLU A 43 13.39 -2.20 11.56
C GLU A 43 12.50 -3.42 11.28
N PRO A 44 12.22 -4.28 12.29
CA PRO A 44 11.25 -5.35 12.12
C PRO A 44 9.84 -4.80 11.83
N GLY A 45 9.07 -5.58 11.07
CA GLY A 45 7.68 -5.31 10.76
C GLY A 45 7.42 -4.79 9.36
N PHE A 46 6.24 -4.19 9.21
CA PHE A 46 5.62 -3.79 7.96
C PHE A 46 5.04 -2.41 8.12
N VAL A 47 4.97 -1.70 7.00
CA VAL A 47 4.33 -0.39 6.91
C VAL A 47 3.32 -0.43 5.78
N VAL A 48 2.15 0.12 6.05
CA VAL A 48 1.07 0.30 5.08
C VAL A 48 0.78 1.79 4.98
N THR A 49 0.89 2.35 3.79
CA THR A 49 0.63 3.76 3.51
C THR A 49 -0.49 3.92 2.50
N VAL A 50 -1.27 4.99 2.62
CA VAL A 50 -2.24 5.42 1.62
C VAL A 50 -1.95 6.86 1.20
N ASP A 51 -1.85 7.08 -0.11
CA ASP A 51 -1.72 8.39 -0.75
C ASP A 51 -3.10 9.05 -0.84
N ALA A 52 -3.60 9.45 0.32
CA ALA A 52 -4.85 10.19 0.46
C ALA A 52 -4.61 11.46 1.27
N GLU A 53 -5.45 12.48 1.06
CA GLU A 53 -5.43 13.68 1.88
C GLU A 53 -5.61 13.29 3.37
N PRO A 54 -4.74 13.78 4.28
CA PRO A 54 -4.79 13.42 5.68
C PRO A 54 -6.10 13.92 6.29
N ARG A 55 -6.92 12.99 6.80
CA ARG A 55 -8.18 13.28 7.47
C ARG A 55 -8.01 13.17 8.99
N PRO A 56 -8.61 14.07 9.78
CA PRO A 56 -8.53 13.97 11.23
C PRO A 56 -9.13 12.64 11.70
N GLY A 57 -8.31 11.81 12.36
CA GLY A 57 -8.72 10.51 12.90
C GLY A 57 -8.48 9.30 11.99
N VAL A 58 -7.94 9.47 10.78
CA VAL A 58 -7.54 8.34 9.92
C VAL A 58 -6.05 8.43 9.61
N PRO A 59 -5.22 7.52 10.15
CA PRO A 59 -3.79 7.53 9.87
C PRO A 59 -3.53 7.14 8.41
N THR A 60 -2.79 7.96 7.67
CA THR A 60 -2.35 7.65 6.29
C THR A 60 -1.19 6.66 6.26
N GLU A 61 -0.57 6.39 7.40
CA GLU A 61 0.48 5.41 7.59
C GLU A 61 0.18 4.53 8.81
N LEU A 62 0.26 3.22 8.65
CA LEU A 62 0.18 2.25 9.73
C LEU A 62 1.47 1.42 9.78
N ILE A 63 2.09 1.37 10.95
CA ILE A 63 3.23 0.51 11.23
C ILE A 63 2.79 -0.65 12.12
N THR A 64 3.09 -1.88 11.73
CA THR A 64 2.77 -3.08 12.52
C THR A 64 3.85 -4.13 12.38
N HIS A 65 4.05 -4.94 13.42
CA HIS A 65 5.03 -6.03 13.39
C HIS A 65 4.47 -7.31 12.75
N GLU A 66 3.14 -7.43 12.65
CA GLU A 66 2.47 -8.63 12.18
C GLU A 66 2.07 -8.51 10.71
N TRP A 67 2.45 -9.51 9.90
CA TRP A 67 2.08 -9.57 8.49
C TRP A 67 0.56 -9.60 8.30
N ALA A 68 -0.16 -10.36 9.13
CA ALA A 68 -1.61 -10.45 9.07
C ALA A 68 -2.28 -9.10 9.32
N ALA A 69 -1.80 -8.34 10.31
CA ALA A 69 -2.30 -7.00 10.61
C ALA A 69 -2.01 -6.03 9.45
N ALA A 70 -0.83 -6.11 8.82
CA ALA A 70 -0.49 -5.29 7.67
C ALA A 70 -1.43 -5.57 6.48
N ASN A 71 -1.71 -6.85 6.20
CA ASN A 71 -2.61 -7.23 5.12
C ASN A 71 -4.06 -6.79 5.40
N ALA A 72 -4.53 -6.95 6.64
CA ALA A 72 -5.85 -6.47 7.03
C ALA A 72 -5.97 -4.95 6.86
N ALA A 73 -4.93 -4.19 7.21
CA ALA A 73 -4.92 -2.74 7.01
C ALA A 73 -4.86 -2.34 5.53
N PHE A 74 -4.07 -3.05 4.72
CA PHE A 74 -4.02 -2.81 3.28
C PHE A 74 -5.39 -3.05 2.62
N ASP A 75 -6.04 -4.17 2.94
CA ASP A 75 -7.39 -4.50 2.43
C ASP A 75 -8.43 -3.46 2.88
N ARG A 76 -8.35 -3.05 4.15
CA ARG A 76 -9.18 -1.97 4.69
C ARG A 76 -8.97 -0.66 3.91
N TYR A 77 -7.74 -0.23 3.65
CA TYR A 77 -7.47 0.99 2.88
C TYR A 77 -7.90 0.87 1.42
N MET A 78 -7.77 -0.31 0.81
CA MET A 78 -8.28 -0.57 -0.55
C MET A 78 -9.79 -0.38 -0.65
N HIS A 79 -10.54 -0.63 0.44
CA HIS A 79 -12.00 -0.52 0.48
C HIS A 79 -12.51 0.83 1.02
N GLU A 80 -11.82 1.44 1.98
CA GLU A 80 -12.24 2.71 2.60
C GLU A 80 -11.93 3.94 1.73
N TYR A 81 -10.85 3.89 0.96
CA TYR A 81 -10.40 4.96 0.07
C TYR A 81 -10.67 4.64 -1.39
#